data_AF-A0A3D5UBV2-F1
#
_entry.id   AF-A0A3D5UBV2-F1
#
_cell.length_a   1.000
_cell.length_b   1.000
_cell.length_c   1.000
_cell.angle_alpha   90.00
_cell.angle_beta   90.00
_cell.angle_gamma   90.00
#
_symmetry.space_group_name_H-M   'P 1'
#
loop_
_entity.id
_entity.type
_entity.pdbx_description
1 polymer ?
#
loop_
_entity_poly.entity_id
_entity_poly.type
_entity_poly.pdbx_seq_one_letter_code
_entity_poly.pdbx_strand_id
1 'polypeptide(L)'
;MQVQMTAVSDIEESQNGSDLQEKIRNYIISIYETNPLRYVLLGGDTDLIPHRGFTVDMGSGGERDYDIPADMYYSSLDGNWNTDNDQYWGEEMEADLAPELAVGRICYNNDIEISNQINKIFLYQLLPVEDQITTAAFV
;
A
#
# COMPACT_ATOMS: atom_id res chain seq x y z
N MET A 1 15.74 13.95 5.57
CA MET A 1 14.52 13.11 5.52
C MET A 1 14.36 12.48 6.88
N GLN A 2 13.24 12.68 7.55
CA GLN A 2 12.93 11.97 8.78
C GLN A 2 12.30 10.63 8.37
N VAL A 3 12.84 9.52 8.86
CA VAL A 3 12.37 8.16 8.57
C VAL A 3 11.93 7.54 9.87
N GLN A 4 10.75 6.93 9.85
CA GLN A 4 10.23 6.10 10.92
C GLN A 4 10.03 4.70 10.36
N MET A 5 10.45 3.69 11.12
CA MET A 5 10.26 2.28 10.78
C MET A 5 9.49 1.63 11.93
N THR A 6 8.52 0.79 11.60
CA THR A 6 7.68 0.10 12.58
C THR A 6 7.33 -1.27 12.03
N ALA A 7 7.43 -2.30 12.86
CA ALA A 7 7.09 -3.65 12.46
C ALA A 7 5.57 -3.81 12.38
N VAL A 8 5.11 -4.64 11.45
CA VAL A 8 3.67 -4.93 11.31
C VAL A 8 3.10 -5.57 12.56
N SER A 9 3.87 -6.41 13.25
CA SER A 9 3.48 -7.00 14.54
C SER A 9 3.20 -5.94 15.60
N ASP A 10 4.02 -4.88 15.67
CA ASP A 10 3.83 -3.81 16.63
C ASP A 10 2.56 -3.00 16.32
N ILE A 11 2.26 -2.82 15.03
CA ILE A 11 1.02 -2.18 14.57
C ILE A 11 -0.19 -3.06 14.91
N GLU A 12 -0.11 -4.36 14.65
CA GLU A 12 -1.18 -5.31 14.92
C GLU A 12 -1.59 -5.34 16.40
N GLU A 13 -0.60 -5.24 17.30
CA GLU A 13 -0.80 -5.21 18.75
C GLU A 13 -1.28 -3.85 19.27
N SER A 14 -0.89 -2.74 18.63
CA SER A 14 -1.13 -1.38 19.17
C SER A 14 -2.33 -0.66 18.56
N GLN A 15 -2.78 -1.03 17.36
CA GLN A 15 -3.88 -0.37 16.67
C GLN A 15 -5.20 -1.12 16.81
N ASN A 16 -6.28 -0.34 16.86
CA ASN A 16 -7.63 -0.86 16.72
C ASN A 16 -7.99 -0.96 15.23
N GLY A 17 -8.83 -1.93 14.89
CA GLY A 17 -9.33 -2.18 13.55
C GLY A 17 -9.96 -3.57 13.48
N SER A 18 -10.86 -3.78 12.54
CA SER A 18 -11.54 -5.06 12.30
C SER A 18 -10.57 -6.16 11.82
N ASP A 19 -9.54 -5.77 11.08
CA ASP A 19 -8.50 -6.64 10.53
C ASP A 19 -7.13 -5.94 10.45
N LEU A 20 -6.12 -6.65 9.96
CA LEU A 20 -4.75 -6.14 9.88
C LEU A 20 -4.64 -4.97 8.90
N GLN A 21 -5.33 -5.01 7.77
CA GLN A 21 -5.36 -3.93 6.79
C GLN A 21 -5.86 -2.63 7.43
N GLU A 22 -6.98 -2.68 8.15
CA GLU A 22 -7.54 -1.50 8.81
C GLU A 22 -6.59 -0.99 9.90
N LYS A 23 -5.98 -1.89 10.68
CA LYS A 23 -4.98 -1.52 11.69
C LYS A 23 -3.78 -0.79 11.08
N ILE A 24 -3.26 -1.28 9.96
CA ILE A 24 -2.16 -0.62 9.22
C ILE A 24 -2.60 0.76 8.70
N ARG A 25 -3.80 0.87 8.12
CA ARG A 25 -4.31 2.16 7.65
C ARG A 25 -4.51 3.14 8.81
N ASN A 26 -5.08 2.70 9.92
CA ASN A 26 -5.28 3.52 11.13
C ASN A 26 -3.95 3.99 11.72
N TYR A 27 -2.91 3.14 11.68
CA TYR A 27 -1.56 3.55 12.04
C TYR A 27 -1.06 4.70 11.19
N ILE A 28 -1.18 4.58 9.86
CA ILE A 28 -0.75 5.61 8.89
C ILE A 28 -1.53 6.91 9.13
N ILE A 29 -2.84 6.85 9.32
CA ILE A 29 -3.70 8.00 9.65
C ILE A 29 -3.18 8.72 10.90
N SER A 30 -2.93 7.96 11.98
CA SER A 30 -2.48 8.53 13.26
C SER A 30 -1.17 9.33 13.14
N ILE A 31 -0.25 8.86 12.30
CA ILE A 31 1.01 9.57 12.02
C ILE A 31 0.73 10.78 11.14
N TYR A 32 -0.05 10.62 10.07
CA TYR A 32 -0.36 11.67 9.11
C TYR A 32 -1.02 12.90 9.77
N GLU A 33 -1.97 12.67 10.68
CA GLU A 33 -2.66 13.73 11.43
C GLU A 33 -1.70 14.53 12.34
N THR A 34 -0.67 13.87 12.88
CA THR A 34 0.32 14.50 13.77
C THR A 34 1.44 15.18 12.98
N ASN A 35 1.87 14.55 11.90
CA ASN A 35 2.97 14.98 11.04
C ASN A 35 2.73 14.47 9.61
N PRO A 36 2.22 15.33 8.70
CA PRO A 36 1.83 14.91 7.35
C PRO A 36 2.94 14.16 6.62
N LEU A 37 2.69 12.88 6.37
CA LEU A 37 3.57 11.99 5.62
C LEU A 37 3.52 12.35 4.14
N ARG A 38 4.66 12.23 3.46
CA ARG A 38 4.71 12.29 1.98
C ARG A 38 4.81 10.93 1.34
N TYR A 39 5.41 9.97 2.04
CA TYR A 39 5.73 8.65 1.51
C TYR A 39 5.50 7.59 2.58
N VAL A 40 4.91 6.47 2.18
CA VAL A 40 4.87 5.21 2.92
C VAL A 40 5.48 4.13 2.04
N LEU A 41 6.43 3.37 2.59
CA LEU A 41 7.04 2.23 1.91
C LEU A 41 6.66 0.96 2.67
N LEU A 42 5.89 0.10 2.03
CA LEU A 42 5.50 -1.21 2.55
C LEU A 42 6.64 -2.20 2.27
N GLY A 43 7.31 -2.66 3.33
CA GLY A 43 8.38 -3.65 3.24
C GLY A 43 7.86 -5.04 3.57
N GLY A 44 7.50 -5.81 2.55
CA GLY A 44 6.97 -7.17 2.70
C GLY A 44 5.97 -7.53 1.61
N ASP A 45 5.78 -8.83 1.40
CA ASP A 45 4.75 -9.34 0.50
C ASP A 45 3.37 -9.36 1.19
N THR A 46 2.34 -9.87 0.48
CA THR A 46 0.95 -9.87 0.95
C THR A 46 0.69 -10.79 2.15
N ASP A 47 1.60 -11.72 2.44
CA ASP A 47 1.53 -12.58 3.62
C ASP A 47 1.81 -11.81 4.92
N LEU A 48 2.63 -10.76 4.86
CA LEU A 48 2.95 -9.88 5.99
C LEU A 48 2.13 -8.59 5.98
N ILE A 49 2.01 -7.94 4.82
CA ILE A 49 1.26 -6.69 4.65
C ILE A 49 0.16 -6.97 3.61
N PRO A 50 -1.02 -7.43 4.03
CA PRO A 50 -2.08 -7.80 3.09
C PRO A 50 -2.53 -6.61 2.26
N HIS A 51 -2.98 -6.86 1.03
CA HIS A 51 -3.75 -5.85 0.28
C HIS A 51 -5.14 -5.69 0.90
N ARG A 52 -5.81 -4.59 0.61
CA ARG A 52 -7.27 -4.52 0.75
C ARG A 52 -7.89 -4.98 -0.56
N GLY A 53 -8.76 -5.99 -0.49
CA GLY A 53 -9.54 -6.45 -1.63
C GLY A 53 -10.68 -5.48 -1.91
N PHE A 54 -10.70 -4.89 -3.10
CA PHE A 54 -11.81 -4.05 -3.54
C PHE A 54 -12.85 -4.84 -4.31
N THR A 55 -14.10 -4.40 -4.16
CA THR A 55 -15.25 -5.04 -4.78
C THR A 55 -15.76 -4.25 -5.99
N VAL A 56 -16.05 -4.98 -7.07
CA VAL A 56 -16.75 -4.48 -8.24
C VAL A 56 -17.86 -5.46 -8.63
N ASP A 57 -19.06 -4.94 -8.84
CA ASP A 57 -20.18 -5.69 -9.44
C ASP A 57 -20.70 -4.94 -10.66
N MET A 58 -20.42 -5.47 -11.85
CA MET A 58 -20.84 -4.85 -13.11
C MET A 58 -22.34 -5.07 -13.42
N GLY A 59 -23.09 -5.72 -12.54
CA GLY A 59 -24.52 -5.95 -12.67
C GLY A 59 -24.88 -7.12 -13.60
N SER A 60 -26.09 -7.07 -14.18
CA SER A 60 -26.67 -8.22 -14.89
C SER A 60 -25.86 -8.63 -16.12
N GLY A 61 -25.30 -9.85 -16.08
CA GLY A 61 -24.46 -10.42 -17.14
C GLY A 61 -23.01 -9.92 -17.12
N GLY A 62 -22.64 -9.11 -16.13
CA GLY A 62 -21.27 -8.61 -15.93
C GLY A 62 -20.43 -9.49 -15.01
N GLU A 63 -19.13 -9.18 -14.98
CA GLU A 63 -18.19 -9.81 -14.05
C GLU A 63 -18.32 -9.20 -12.64
N ARG A 64 -17.96 -10.00 -11.65
CA ARG A 64 -17.89 -9.61 -10.25
C ARG A 64 -16.54 -10.05 -9.71
N ASP A 65 -15.87 -9.15 -9.03
CA ASP A 65 -14.64 -9.42 -8.31
C ASP A 65 -14.79 -8.80 -6.92
N TYR A 66 -14.35 -9.53 -5.90
CA TYR A 66 -14.46 -9.15 -4.50
C TYR A 66 -13.08 -8.96 -3.85
N ASP A 67 -12.01 -9.15 -4.62
CA ASP A 67 -10.64 -9.14 -4.10
C ASP A 67 -9.65 -8.52 -5.09
N ILE A 68 -10.04 -7.38 -5.70
CA ILE A 68 -9.12 -6.61 -6.53
C ILE A 68 -8.03 -6.02 -5.62
N PRO A 69 -6.75 -6.40 -5.74
CA PRO A 69 -5.73 -5.98 -4.78
C PRO A 69 -5.44 -4.48 -4.85
N ALA A 70 -5.62 -3.78 -3.74
CA ALA A 70 -5.47 -2.33 -3.69
C ALA A 70 -4.62 -1.84 -2.50
N ASP A 71 -3.34 -1.56 -2.76
CA ASP A 71 -2.48 -0.81 -1.83
C ASP A 71 -2.88 0.66 -1.72
N MET A 72 -3.71 1.17 -2.65
CA MET A 72 -4.27 2.53 -2.59
C MET A 72 -5.07 2.78 -1.30
N TYR A 73 -5.63 1.72 -0.71
CA TYR A 73 -6.26 1.78 0.60
C TYR A 73 -5.34 2.38 1.70
N TYR A 74 -4.03 2.20 1.57
CA TYR A 74 -3.03 2.74 2.50
C TYR A 74 -2.57 4.17 2.16
N SER A 75 -2.89 4.68 0.98
CA SER A 75 -2.55 6.05 0.55
C SER A 75 -3.68 7.05 0.71
N SER A 76 -4.92 6.58 0.60
CA SER A 76 -6.14 7.37 0.64
C SER A 76 -6.78 7.23 2.02
N LEU A 77 -6.64 8.27 2.81
CA LEU A 77 -6.81 8.30 4.26
C LEU A 77 -8.16 8.87 4.69
N ASP A 78 -8.92 9.47 3.78
CA ASP A 78 -10.27 9.96 4.06
C ASP A 78 -11.31 8.82 4.07
N GLY A 79 -12.39 9.01 4.83
CA GLY A 79 -13.46 8.01 4.95
C GLY A 79 -13.00 6.65 5.51
N ASN A 80 -13.85 5.63 5.35
CA ASN A 80 -13.62 4.29 5.90
C ASN A 80 -13.62 3.17 4.83
N TRP A 81 -13.88 3.49 3.55
CA TRP A 81 -13.96 2.54 2.43
C TRP A 81 -15.03 1.44 2.53
N ASN A 82 -15.92 1.55 3.51
CA ASN A 82 -17.02 0.62 3.79
C ASN A 82 -18.07 1.37 4.61
N THR A 83 -18.85 2.20 3.92
CA THR A 83 -19.75 3.18 4.55
C THR A 83 -21.04 2.55 5.03
N ASP A 84 -21.48 1.45 4.41
CA ASP A 84 -22.66 0.70 4.79
C ASP A 84 -22.39 -0.43 5.81
N ASN A 85 -21.12 -0.70 6.10
CA ASN A 85 -20.60 -1.67 7.08
C ASN A 85 -20.92 -3.12 6.74
N ASP A 86 -20.74 -3.50 5.49
CA ASP A 86 -20.82 -4.90 5.06
C ASP A 86 -19.44 -5.57 4.90
N GLN A 87 -19.33 -6.61 4.07
CA GLN A 87 -18.08 -7.37 3.87
C GLN A 87 -17.33 -6.98 2.58
N TYR A 88 -17.78 -5.92 1.90
CA TYR A 88 -17.19 -5.40 0.69
C TYR A 88 -16.50 -4.07 1.00
N TRP A 89 -15.39 -3.82 0.33
CA TRP A 89 -14.62 -2.60 0.50
C TRP A 89 -14.41 -1.94 -0.84
N GLY A 90 -14.34 -0.61 -0.83
CA GLY A 90 -14.05 0.18 -2.02
C GLY A 90 -15.08 0.03 -3.13
N GLU A 91 -16.33 -0.21 -2.74
CA GLU A 91 -17.45 -0.25 -3.67
C GLU A 91 -17.69 1.12 -4.33
N GLU A 92 -18.51 1.11 -5.38
CA GLU A 92 -18.97 2.33 -6.02
C GLU A 92 -19.62 3.25 -4.96
N MET A 93 -19.26 4.54 -4.98
CA MET A 93 -19.67 5.56 -4.00
C MET A 93 -19.02 5.49 -2.61
N GLU A 94 -18.23 4.46 -2.32
CA GLU A 94 -17.49 4.35 -1.05
C GLU A 94 -15.99 4.61 -1.19
N ALA A 95 -15.47 4.45 -2.41
CA ALA A 95 -14.06 4.57 -2.71
C ALA A 95 -13.54 6.01 -2.60
N ASP A 96 -12.38 6.17 -1.94
CA ASP A 96 -11.60 7.40 -1.92
C ASP A 96 -10.44 7.32 -2.93
N LEU A 97 -10.68 7.85 -4.13
CA LEU A 97 -9.71 7.76 -5.22
C LEU A 97 -8.67 8.90 -5.22
N ALA A 98 -8.61 9.70 -4.15
CA ALA A 98 -7.67 10.82 -4.02
C ALA A 98 -6.64 10.52 -2.90
N PRO A 99 -5.43 10.05 -3.23
CA PRO A 99 -4.44 9.71 -2.20
C PRO A 99 -3.82 10.95 -1.52
N GLU A 100 -3.73 10.94 -0.19
CA GLU A 100 -3.03 11.96 0.62
C GLU A 100 -1.51 11.84 0.55
N LEU A 101 -1.00 10.61 0.34
CA LEU A 101 0.42 10.31 0.32
C LEU A 101 0.79 9.30 -0.76
N ALA A 102 2.06 9.24 -1.14
CA ALA A 102 2.53 8.23 -2.08
C ALA A 102 2.85 6.92 -1.34
N VAL A 103 2.23 5.81 -1.77
CA VAL A 103 2.56 4.46 -1.33
C VAL A 103 3.44 3.77 -2.37
N GLY A 104 4.45 3.06 -1.91
CA GLY A 104 5.17 2.05 -2.69
C GLY A 104 5.33 0.77 -1.87
N ARG A 105 5.58 -0.35 -2.54
CA ARG A 105 5.84 -1.64 -1.91
C ARG A 105 7.12 -2.25 -2.44
N ILE A 106 7.93 -2.79 -1.54
CA ILE A 106 8.99 -3.74 -1.88
C ILE A 106 8.49 -5.11 -1.45
N CYS A 107 8.03 -5.91 -2.41
CA CYS A 107 7.62 -7.29 -2.17
C CYS A 107 8.87 -8.17 -2.03
N TYR A 108 8.95 -8.91 -0.93
CA TYR A 108 9.98 -9.90 -0.69
C TYR A 108 9.48 -10.95 0.31
N ASN A 109 9.96 -12.18 0.17
CA ASN A 109 9.65 -13.31 1.06
C ASN A 109 10.90 -13.85 1.76
N ASN A 110 12.08 -13.27 1.52
CA ASN A 110 13.33 -13.63 2.20
C ASN A 110 14.38 -12.51 2.15
N ASP A 111 15.42 -12.66 2.98
CA ASP A 111 16.51 -11.68 3.14
C ASP A 111 17.29 -11.41 1.86
N ILE A 112 17.39 -12.39 0.95
CA ILE A 112 18.12 -12.24 -0.31
C ILE A 112 17.35 -11.32 -1.26
N GLU A 113 16.03 -11.50 -1.34
CA GLU A 113 15.16 -10.68 -2.19
C GLU A 113 15.18 -9.20 -1.77
N ILE A 114 15.02 -8.90 -0.47
CA ILE A 114 15.08 -7.53 0.02
C ILE A 114 16.47 -6.92 -0.15
N SER A 115 17.54 -7.70 0.11
CA SER A 115 18.92 -7.25 -0.11
C SER A 115 19.15 -6.86 -1.58
N ASN A 116 18.65 -7.66 -2.52
CA ASN A 116 18.74 -7.38 -3.94
C ASN A 116 17.97 -6.12 -4.35
N GLN A 117 16.76 -5.91 -3.81
CA GLN A 117 15.96 -4.71 -4.11
C GLN A 117 16.62 -3.44 -3.57
N ILE A 118 17.08 -3.45 -2.31
CA ILE A 118 17.80 -2.33 -1.71
C ILE A 118 19.06 -2.00 -2.50
N ASN A 119 19.84 -3.02 -2.88
CA ASN A 119 21.06 -2.83 -3.67
C ASN A 119 20.78 -2.18 -5.03
N LYS A 120 19.73 -2.63 -5.75
CA LYS A 120 19.34 -2.03 -7.03
C LYS A 120 18.92 -0.56 -6.86
N ILE A 121 18.11 -0.23 -5.85
CA ILE A 121 17.68 1.14 -5.57
C ILE A 121 18.89 2.03 -5.26
N PHE A 122 19.79 1.55 -4.40
CA PHE A 122 21.01 2.27 -4.01
C PHE A 122 21.91 2.54 -5.21
N LEU A 123 22.19 1.51 -6.02
CA LEU A 123 23.02 1.65 -7.22
C LEU A 123 22.38 2.60 -8.22
N TYR A 124 21.07 2.52 -8.45
CA TYR A 124 20.38 3.44 -9.35
C TYR A 124 20.48 4.90 -8.89
N GLN A 125 20.42 5.14 -7.57
CA GLN A 125 20.47 6.49 -7.01
C GLN A 125 21.88 7.09 -6.98
N LEU A 126 22.90 6.29 -6.69
CA LEU A 126 24.24 6.78 -6.37
C LEU A 126 25.31 6.44 -7.42
N LEU A 127 25.10 5.36 -8.17
CA LEU A 127 26.03 4.86 -9.18
C LEU A 127 25.25 4.40 -10.44
N PRO A 128 24.42 5.28 -11.05
CA PRO A 128 23.63 4.89 -12.20
C PRO A 128 24.54 4.50 -13.37
N VAL A 129 24.14 3.47 -14.11
CA VAL A 129 24.81 3.11 -15.37
C VAL A 129 24.31 4.08 -16.44
N GLU A 130 25.17 5.03 -16.84
CA GLU A 130 24.78 6.18 -17.67
C GLU A 130 24.16 5.78 -19.03
N ASP A 131 24.62 4.69 -19.63
CA ASP A 131 24.05 4.21 -20.89
C ASP A 131 22.59 3.76 -20.72
N GLN A 132 22.26 3.07 -19.63
CA GLN A 132 20.93 2.53 -19.36
C GLN A 132 19.88 3.61 -19.09
N ILE A 133 20.27 4.78 -18.56
CA ILE A 133 19.33 5.88 -18.27
C ILE A 133 18.98 6.73 -19.50
N THR A 134 19.66 6.51 -20.63
CA THR A 134 19.38 7.21 -21.91
C THR A 134 18.60 6.38 -22.91
N THR A 135 18.30 5.12 -22.57
CA THR A 135 17.51 4.21 -23.40
C THR A 135 16.11 3.99 -22.84
N ALA A 136 15.12 3.91 -23.72
CA ALA A 136 13.75 3.55 -23.36
C ALA A 136 13.26 2.44 -24.29
N ALA A 137 12.57 1.45 -23.72
CA ALA A 137 11.88 0.41 -24.48
C ALA A 137 10.39 0.76 -24.56
N PHE A 138 9.86 0.81 -25.79
CA PHE A 138 8.44 0.89 -26.06
C PHE A 138 8.03 -0.43 -26.70
N VAL A 139 7.14 -1.16 -26.06
CA VAL A 139 6.61 -2.46 -26.51
C VAL A 139 5.13 -2.33 -26.88
#